data_AF-A0A7X9PGK5-F1
#
_entry.id   AF-A0A7X9PGK5-F1
#
_cell.length_a   1.000
_cell.length_b   1.000
_cell.length_c   1.000
_cell.angle_alpha   90.00
_cell.angle_beta   90.00
_cell.angle_gamma   90.00
#
_symmetry.space_group_name_H-M   'P 1'
#
loop_
_entity.id
_entity.type
_entity.pdbx_description
1 polymer ?
#
loop_
_entity_poly.entity_id
_entity_poly.type
_entity_poly.pdbx_seq_one_letter_code
_entity_poly.pdbx_strand_id
1 'polypeptide(L)'
;MKDFFKQNKSKIAIVFFLVFLAAGIFLRTYNFHDWLRFNTDQARDAVVVSDFLEGKTALPLLGPKAGGTDFKLGPIFYYFQIISAKIFGVSPDK
;
A
#
# COMPACT_ATOMS: atom_id res chain seq x y z
N MET A 1 -31.30 -23.73 -16.52
CA MET A 1 -30.60 -22.72 -15.68
C MET A 1 -29.60 -23.35 -14.71
N LYS A 2 -30.00 -24.33 -13.88
CA LYS A 2 -29.09 -24.99 -12.92
C LYS A 2 -27.86 -25.66 -13.57
N ASP A 3 -28.02 -26.23 -14.76
CA ASP A 3 -26.92 -26.90 -15.48
C ASP A 3 -25.85 -25.92 -16.01
N PHE A 4 -26.26 -24.70 -16.36
CA PHE A 4 -25.36 -23.64 -16.81
C PHE A 4 -24.41 -23.18 -15.69
N PHE A 5 -24.95 -22.97 -14.48
CA PHE A 5 -24.17 -22.60 -13.30
C PHE A 5 -23.23 -23.72 -12.86
N LYS A 6 -23.66 -24.98 -12.99
CA LYS A 6 -22.83 -26.15 -12.65
C LYS A 6 -21.68 -26.32 -13.64
N GLN A 7 -21.92 -26.15 -14.94
CA GLN A 7 -20.90 -26.29 -15.99
C GLN A 7 -19.89 -25.12 -15.98
N ASN A 8 -20.31 -23.91 -15.60
CA ASN A 8 -19.48 -22.70 -15.63
C ASN A 8 -19.05 -22.18 -14.25
N LYS A 9 -19.19 -22.99 -13.19
CA LYS A 9 -18.96 -22.58 -11.79
C LYS A 9 -17.66 -21.82 -11.58
N SER A 10 -16.54 -22.31 -12.15
CA SER A 10 -15.22 -21.66 -12.00
C SER A 10 -15.13 -20.31 -12.70
N LYS A 11 -15.71 -20.18 -13.90
CA LYS A 11 -15.75 -18.89 -14.62
C LYS A 11 -16.58 -17.87 -13.85
N ILE A 12 -17.72 -18.30 -13.31
CA ILE A 12 -18.59 -17.45 -12.49
C ILE A 12 -17.86 -17.01 -11.23
N ALA A 13 -17.15 -17.91 -10.54
CA ALA A 13 -16.33 -17.55 -9.37
C ALA A 13 -15.23 -16.53 -9.71
N ILE A 14 -14.55 -16.67 -10.86
CA ILE A 14 -13.56 -15.71 -11.34
C ILE A 14 -14.21 -14.35 -11.60
N VAL A 15 -15.34 -14.31 -12.28
CA VAL A 15 -16.07 -13.06 -12.55
C VAL A 15 -16.46 -12.38 -11.24
N PHE A 16 -17.03 -13.12 -10.28
CA PHE A 16 -17.36 -12.57 -8.96
C PHE A 16 -16.12 -12.04 -8.23
N PHE A 17 -15.00 -12.76 -8.27
CA PHE A 17 -13.75 -12.31 -7.68
C PHE A 17 -13.24 -11.02 -8.34
N LEU A 18 -13.27 -10.92 -9.66
CA LEU A 18 -12.85 -9.74 -10.39
C LEU A 18 -13.76 -8.55 -10.09
N VAL A 19 -15.08 -8.76 -10.01
CA VAL A 19 -16.04 -7.71 -9.61
C VAL A 19 -15.76 -7.25 -8.18
N PHE A 20 -15.52 -8.17 -7.26
CA PHE A 20 -15.16 -7.85 -5.87
C PHE A 20 -13.86 -7.06 -5.78
N LEU A 21 -12.83 -7.47 -6.54
CA LEU A 21 -11.54 -6.77 -6.59
C LEU A 21 -11.70 -5.36 -7.17
N ALA A 22 -12.44 -5.22 -8.29
CA ALA A 22 -12.70 -3.93 -8.92
C ALA A 22 -13.48 -2.99 -7.99
N ALA A 23 -14.51 -3.50 -7.31
CA ALA A 23 -15.28 -2.74 -6.33
C ALA A 23 -14.39 -2.32 -5.14
N GLY A 24 -13.53 -3.20 -4.64
CA GLY A 24 -12.60 -2.89 -3.55
C GLY A 24 -11.58 -1.82 -3.93
N ILE A 25 -11.04 -1.87 -5.15
CA ILE A 25 -10.15 -0.82 -5.68
C ILE A 25 -10.92 0.50 -5.78
N PHE A 26 -12.08 0.50 -6.45
CA PHE A 26 -12.92 1.69 -6.62
C PHE A 26 -13.23 2.36 -5.29
N LEU A 27 -13.75 1.61 -4.30
CA LEU A 27 -14.11 2.16 -2.99
C LEU A 27 -12.91 2.75 -2.23
N ARG A 28 -11.69 2.25 -2.46
CA ARG A 28 -10.47 2.82 -1.85
C ARG A 28 -9.90 4.02 -2.58
N THR A 29 -10.15 4.16 -3.89
CA THR A 29 -9.48 5.18 -4.71
C THR A 29 -10.38 6.29 -5.21
N TYR A 30 -11.71 6.15 -5.19
CA TYR A 30 -12.61 7.10 -5.87
C TYR A 30 -12.58 8.52 -5.31
N ASN A 31 -12.32 8.69 -4.01
CA ASN A 31 -12.14 9.98 -3.35
C ASN A 31 -10.82 10.02 -2.56
N PHE A 32 -9.78 9.41 -3.14
CA PHE A 32 -8.52 9.15 -2.45
C PHE A 32 -7.89 10.42 -1.88
N HIS A 33 -7.83 11.50 -2.67
CA HIS A 33 -7.20 12.75 -2.27
C HIS A 33 -7.78 13.30 -0.95
N ASP A 34 -9.09 13.51 -0.89
CA ASP A 34 -9.74 14.10 0.29
C ASP A 34 -9.78 13.14 1.51
N TRP A 35 -9.80 11.83 1.25
CA TRP A 35 -9.95 10.82 2.30
C TRP A 35 -8.63 10.27 2.81
N LEU A 36 -7.52 10.55 2.12
CA LEU A 36 -6.20 10.15 2.54
C LEU A 36 -5.80 10.97 3.76
N ARG A 37 -6.03 10.40 4.94
CA ARG A 37 -5.52 10.95 6.19
C ARG A 37 -4.03 10.70 6.29
N PHE A 38 -3.23 11.76 6.22
CA PHE A 38 -1.77 11.70 6.40
C PHE A 38 -1.39 11.94 7.87
N ASN A 39 -0.99 10.87 8.56
CA ASN A 39 -0.66 10.88 9.98
C ASN A 39 0.84 11.08 10.23
N THR A 40 1.19 11.38 11.48
CA THR A 40 2.58 11.58 11.92
C THR A 40 3.49 10.39 11.61
N ASP A 41 2.99 9.16 11.75
CA ASP A 41 3.77 7.96 11.38
C ASP A 41 4.06 7.91 9.87
N GLN A 42 3.08 8.26 9.02
CA GLN A 42 3.28 8.31 7.57
C GLN A 42 4.25 9.41 7.15
N ALA A 43 4.17 10.58 7.80
CA ALA A 43 5.11 11.68 7.58
C ALA A 43 6.54 11.27 7.94
N ARG A 44 6.74 10.64 9.10
CA ARG A 44 8.04 10.12 9.53
C ARG A 44 8.57 9.09 8.55
N ASP A 45 7.75 8.14 8.13
CA ASP A 45 8.18 7.06 7.24
C ASP A 45 8.53 7.61 5.85
N ALA A 46 7.78 8.61 5.35
CA ALA A 46 8.11 9.33 4.12
C ALA A 46 9.46 10.05 4.18
N VAL A 47 9.81 10.65 5.33
CA VAL A 47 11.13 11.27 5.56
C VAL A 47 12.24 10.22 5.50
N VAL A 48 12.07 9.07 6.17
CA VAL A 48 13.07 7.98 6.12
C VAL A 48 13.33 7.52 4.69
N VAL A 49 12.28 7.41 3.89
CA VAL A 49 12.38 7.04 2.46
C VAL A 49 13.05 8.14 1.65
N SER A 50 12.68 9.40 1.86
CA SER A 50 13.28 10.55 1.17
C SER A 50 14.78 10.65 1.47
N ASP A 51 15.17 10.54 2.73
CA ASP A 51 16.57 10.60 3.15
C ASP A 51 17.41 9.48 2.52
N PHE A 52 16.85 8.28 2.39
CA PHE A 52 17.52 7.19 1.68
C PHE A 52 17.68 7.50 0.19
N LEU A 53 16.62 7.98 -0.47
CA LEU A 53 16.64 8.30 -1.90
C LEU A 53 17.57 9.48 -2.23
N GLU A 54 17.73 10.42 -1.30
CA GLU A 54 18.67 11.54 -1.38
C GLU A 54 20.10 11.15 -0.98
N GLY A 55 20.34 9.89 -0.60
CA GLY A 55 21.66 9.39 -0.23
C GLY A 55 22.18 9.85 1.13
N LYS A 56 21.30 10.39 2.00
CA LYS A 56 21.65 10.85 3.35
C LYS A 56 21.74 9.70 4.34
N THR A 57 21.03 8.60 4.09
CA THR A 57 20.99 7.42 4.97
C THR A 57 21.23 6.14 4.19
N ALA A 58 21.69 5.10 4.89
CA ALA A 58 21.80 3.75 4.33
C ALA A 58 20.42 3.10 4.19
N LEU A 59 20.34 2.02 3.40
CA LEU A 59 19.11 1.25 3.22
C LEU A 59 18.53 0.83 4.60
N PRO A 60 17.26 1.14 4.91
CA PRO A 60 16.70 0.88 6.23
C PRO A 60 16.52 -0.63 6.45
N LEU A 61 17.36 -1.21 7.31
CA LEU A 61 17.24 -2.61 7.73
C LEU A 61 16.21 -2.83 8.84
N LEU A 62 15.91 -1.78 9.59
CA LEU A 62 14.88 -1.74 10.62
C LEU A 62 14.16 -0.39 10.56
N GLY A 63 12.85 -0.42 10.73
CA GLY A 63 12.05 0.78 10.89
C GLY A 63 12.13 1.38 12.30
N PRO A 64 11.42 2.50 12.51
CA PRO A 64 11.21 3.14 13.80
C PRO A 64 10.59 2.18 14.82
N LYS A 65 10.73 2.55 16.10
CA LYS A 65 10.09 1.83 17.19
C LYS A 65 8.57 1.90 17.04
N ALA A 66 7.90 0.75 17.12
CA ALA A 66 6.46 0.69 17.28
C ALA A 66 6.12 1.29 18.66
N GLY A 67 5.23 2.28 18.67
CA GLY A 67 5.05 3.25 19.76
C GLY A 67 5.19 2.70 21.18
N GLY A 68 5.85 3.44 22.07
CA GLY A 68 6.04 3.09 23.48
C GLY A 68 6.82 1.80 23.79
N THR A 69 7.18 1.00 22.77
CA THR A 69 7.89 -0.28 22.94
C THR A 69 9.32 -0.22 22.41
N ASP A 70 10.10 -1.26 22.69
CA ASP A 70 11.41 -1.48 22.06
C ASP A 70 11.34 -2.25 20.73
N PHE A 71 10.14 -2.65 20.31
CA PHE A 71 9.95 -3.39 19.07
C PHE A 71 10.15 -2.45 17.86
N LYS A 72 10.95 -2.89 16.88
CA LYS A 72 11.21 -2.14 15.65
C LYS A 72 10.48 -2.79 14.47
N LEU A 73 9.94 -1.96 13.58
CA LEU A 73 9.29 -2.45 12.37
C LEU A 73 10.30 -3.14 11.44
N GLY A 74 9.85 -4.20 10.75
CA GLY A 74 10.66 -4.87 9.74
C GLY A 74 10.88 -3.98 8.50
N PRO A 75 11.92 -4.27 7.68
CA PRO A 75 12.31 -3.40 6.58
C PRO A 75 11.41 -3.48 5.34
N ILE A 76 10.63 -4.57 5.20
CA ILE A 76 9.83 -4.83 3.99
C ILE A 76 8.90 -3.66 3.63
N PHE A 77 8.33 -3.00 4.63
CA PHE A 77 7.45 -1.86 4.44
C PHE A 77 8.18 -0.68 3.79
N TYR A 78 9.41 -0.39 4.23
CA TYR A 78 10.25 0.66 3.68
C TYR A 78 10.70 0.33 2.26
N TYR A 79 10.98 -0.94 1.96
CA TYR A 79 11.38 -1.34 0.61
C TYR A 79 10.25 -1.13 -0.39
N PHE A 80 9.00 -1.45 -0.03
CA PHE A 80 7.85 -1.13 -0.86
C PHE A 80 7.67 0.37 -1.05
N GLN A 81 7.83 1.17 0.00
CA GLN A 81 7.76 2.62 -0.12
C GLN A 81 8.87 3.21 -0.99
N ILE A 82 10.11 2.71 -0.87
CA ILE A 82 11.24 3.12 -1.71
C ILE A 82 10.96 2.82 -3.18
N ILE A 83 10.47 1.62 -3.49
CA ILE A 83 10.12 1.26 -4.87
C ILE A 83 8.98 2.16 -5.39
N SER A 84 7.93 2.34 -4.58
CA SER A 84 6.81 3.23 -4.91
C SER A 84 7.28 4.65 -5.16
N ALA A 85 8.11 5.21 -4.28
CA ALA A 85 8.62 6.57 -4.37
C ALA A 85 9.56 6.78 -5.55
N LYS A 86 10.30 5.76 -5.98
CA LYS A 86 11.09 5.82 -7.23
C LYS A 86 10.21 5.91 -8.48
N ILE A 87 9.01 5.32 -8.45
CA ILE A 87 8.09 5.29 -9.59
C ILE A 87 7.18 6.53 -9.59
N PHE A 88 6.68 6.94 -8.42
CA PHE A 88 5.62 7.96 -8.27
C PHE A 88 6.07 9.24 -7.57
N GLY A 89 7.26 9.28 -6.98
CA GLY A 89 7.76 10.39 -6.16
C GLY A 89 7.49 10.21 -4.66
N VAL A 90 8.16 11.05 -3.84
CA VAL A 90 8.10 10.98 -2.36
C VAL A 90 7.02 11.86 -1.74
N SER A 91 6.37 12.73 -2.53
CA SER A 91 5.34 13.65 -2.03
C SER A 91 3.97 12.98 -2.03
N PRO A 92 3.11 13.25 -1.03
CA PRO A 92 1.71 12.87 -1.11
C PRO A 92 1.03 13.58 -2.29
N ASP A 93 -0.11 13.04 -2.71
CA ASP A 93 -0.95 13.64 -3.73
C ASP A 93 -1.36 15.07 -3.32
N LYS A 94 -1.33 16.01 -4.27
CA LYS A 94 -1.50 17.45 -4.03
C LYS A 94 -2.93 17.91 -4.13
#